data_AF-X1KSG9-F1
#
_entry.id   AF-X1KSG9-F1
#
_cell.length_a   1.000
_cell.length_b   1.000
_cell.length_c   1.000
_cell.angle_alpha   90.00
_cell.angle_beta   90.00
_cell.angle_gamma   90.00
#
_symmetry.space_group_name_H-M   'P 1'
#
loop_
_entity.id
_entity.type
_entity.pdbx_description
1 polymer ?
#
loop_
_entity_poly.entity_id
_entity_poly.type
_entity_poly.pdbx_seq_one_letter_code
_entity_poly.pdbx_strand_id
1 'polypeptide(L)'
;MEPTLKGSIAAIFGAEAPPTVTVVEPPPPTEPGAPVTAEIANLIKEAQRHYNQAQQYLKAGDWAGYGEELEALKAVLDRLAELVTEE
;
A
#
# COMPACT_ATOMS: atom_id res chain seq x y z
N MET A 1 47.83 16.36 9.71
CA MET A 1 46.61 16.62 10.51
C MET A 1 45.60 15.57 10.11
N GLU A 2 45.41 14.56 10.95
CA GLU A 2 44.64 13.35 10.61
C GLU A 2 43.13 13.61 10.76
N PRO A 3 42.33 13.49 9.68
CA PRO A 3 40.89 13.67 9.76
C PRO A 3 40.29 12.42 10.42
N THR A 4 39.78 12.57 11.63
CA THR A 4 39.21 11.43 12.37
C THR A 4 38.00 10.84 11.65
N LEU A 5 37.93 9.50 11.63
CA LEU A 5 36.85 8.68 11.06
C LEU A 5 35.44 9.12 11.51
N LYS A 6 35.34 9.69 12.72
CA LYS A 6 34.10 10.22 13.29
C LYS A 6 33.58 11.44 12.52
N GLY A 7 34.47 12.25 11.94
CA GLY A 7 34.11 13.41 11.11
C GLY A 7 33.56 13.01 9.74
N SER A 8 34.13 11.98 9.11
CA SER A 8 33.69 11.50 7.79
C SER A 8 32.31 10.84 7.83
N ILE A 9 31.95 10.20 8.94
CA ILE A 9 30.63 9.58 9.11
C ILE A 9 29.54 10.66 9.27
N ALA A 10 29.79 11.74 10.00
CA ALA A 10 28.80 12.81 10.18
C ALA A 10 28.42 13.52 8.84
N ALA A 11 29.34 13.59 7.88
CA ALA A 11 29.09 14.17 6.55
C ALA A 11 28.23 13.25 5.65
N ILE A 12 28.36 11.92 5.79
CA ILE A 12 27.52 10.96 5.04
C ILE A 12 26.12 10.86 5.66
N PHE A 13 26.00 10.99 6.98
CA PHE A 13 24.73 10.85 7.70
C PHE A 13 23.92 12.16 7.83
N GLY A 14 24.27 13.21 7.06
CA GLY A 14 23.35 14.30 6.74
C GLY A 14 22.81 15.05 7.96
N ALA A 15 23.70 15.56 8.82
CA ALA A 15 23.31 16.58 9.79
C ALA A 15 23.32 17.96 9.13
N GLU A 16 22.40 18.19 8.19
CA GLU A 16 22.18 19.49 7.56
C GLU A 16 20.76 19.98 7.87
N ALA A 17 20.74 21.07 8.65
CA ALA A 17 19.73 22.12 8.79
C ALA A 17 18.30 21.78 9.30
N PRO A 18 17.72 22.68 10.13
CA PRO A 18 16.34 22.57 10.59
C PRO A 18 15.36 22.64 9.40
N PRO A 19 14.25 21.87 9.42
CA PRO A 19 13.29 21.87 8.34
C PRO A 19 12.64 23.25 8.25
N THR A 20 12.72 23.84 7.06
CA THR A 20 11.79 24.85 6.61
C THR A 20 10.38 24.28 6.82
N VAL A 21 9.61 24.88 7.72
CA VAL A 21 8.19 24.58 7.87
C VAL A 21 7.52 25.08 6.60
N THR A 22 7.51 24.23 5.57
CA THR A 22 6.52 24.34 4.51
C THR A 22 5.19 24.10 5.20
N VAL A 23 4.43 25.17 5.37
CA VAL A 23 3.00 25.11 5.68
C VAL A 23 2.40 24.20 4.62
N VAL A 24 2.14 22.95 5.01
CA VAL A 24 1.33 22.03 4.22
C VAL A 24 -0.06 22.64 4.25
N GLU A 25 -0.38 23.35 3.17
CA GLU A 25 -1.75 23.71 2.82
C GLU A 25 -2.60 22.45 3.04
N PRO A 26 -3.71 22.53 3.82
CA PRO A 26 -4.57 21.38 4.00
C PRO A 26 -4.97 20.87 2.61
N PRO A 27 -4.93 19.55 2.35
CA PRO A 27 -5.38 19.05 1.07
C PRO A 27 -6.79 19.60 0.83
N PRO A 28 -7.11 20.06 -0.40
CA PRO A 28 -8.47 20.46 -0.71
C PRO A 28 -9.41 19.33 -0.26
N PRO A 29 -10.59 19.65 0.29
CA PRO A 29 -11.55 18.62 0.64
C PRO A 29 -11.70 17.73 -0.58
N THR A 30 -11.37 16.45 -0.42
CA THR A 30 -11.56 15.42 -1.44
C THR A 30 -12.97 15.61 -1.98
N GLU A 31 -13.08 16.18 -3.18
CA GLU A 31 -14.29 16.06 -3.97
C GLU A 31 -14.65 14.58 -3.91
N PRO A 32 -15.91 14.20 -3.67
CA PRO A 32 -16.30 12.80 -3.71
C PRO A 32 -15.87 12.28 -5.09
N GLY A 33 -14.71 11.61 -5.13
CA GLY A 33 -14.27 10.87 -6.30
C GLY A 33 -15.47 10.01 -6.66
N ALA A 34 -15.83 10.04 -7.94
CA ALA A 34 -17.04 9.40 -8.45
C ALA A 34 -17.27 8.06 -7.73
N PRO A 35 -18.53 7.68 -7.43
CA PRO A 35 -18.84 6.49 -6.62
C PRO A 35 -18.05 5.23 -7.05
N VAL A 36 -17.73 5.13 -8.34
CA VAL A 36 -16.85 4.14 -8.97
C VAL A 36 -15.44 4.09 -8.35
N THR A 37 -14.79 5.22 -8.11
CA THR A 37 -13.45 5.30 -7.49
C THR A 37 -13.43 4.77 -6.06
N ALA A 38 -14.50 5.02 -5.29
CA ALA A 38 -14.63 4.50 -3.93
C ALA A 38 -14.88 2.98 -3.92
N GLU A 39 -15.66 2.47 -4.89
CA GLU A 39 -15.91 1.05 -5.08
C GLU A 39 -14.61 0.30 -5.47
N ILE A 40 -13.85 0.83 -6.44
CA ILE A 40 -12.53 0.31 -6.84
C ILE A 40 -11.59 0.25 -5.63
N ALA A 41 -11.52 1.32 -4.82
CA ALA A 41 -10.66 1.35 -3.65
C ALA A 41 -11.05 0.30 -2.59
N ASN A 42 -12.34 0.00 -2.45
CA ASN A 42 -12.82 -1.04 -1.54
C ASN A 42 -12.47 -2.44 -2.06
N LEU A 43 -12.65 -2.71 -3.36
CA LEU A 43 -12.28 -3.98 -3.99
C LEU A 43 -10.78 -4.25 -3.88
N ILE A 44 -9.94 -3.24 -4.04
CA ILE A 44 -8.48 -3.38 -3.85
C ILE A 44 -8.16 -3.83 -2.41
N LYS A 45 -8.79 -3.21 -1.40
CA LYS A 45 -8.58 -3.59 0.01
C LYS A 45 -9.06 -5.01 0.28
N GLU A 46 -10.18 -5.41 -0.30
CA GLU A 46 -10.74 -6.74 -0.18
C GLU A 46 -9.84 -7.81 -0.82
N ALA A 47 -9.32 -7.54 -2.04
CA ALA A 47 -8.33 -8.39 -2.69
C ALA A 47 -7.07 -8.56 -1.82
N GLN A 48 -6.54 -7.47 -1.25
CA GLN A 48 -5.40 -7.55 -0.34
C GLN A 48 -5.69 -8.40 0.90
N ARG A 49 -6.91 -8.33 1.43
CA ARG A 49 -7.34 -9.12 2.59
C ARG A 49 -7.33 -10.62 2.25
N HIS A 50 -7.97 -11.02 1.15
CA HIS A 50 -8.00 -12.41 0.70
C HIS A 50 -6.59 -12.96 0.44
N TYR A 51 -5.73 -12.17 -0.22
CA TYR A 51 -4.34 -12.57 -0.41
C TYR A 51 -3.61 -12.81 0.92
N ASN A 52 -3.75 -11.89 1.88
CA ASN A 52 -3.12 -12.03 3.19
C ASN A 52 -3.65 -13.23 3.98
N GLN A 53 -4.94 -13.55 3.88
CA GLN A 53 -5.53 -14.74 4.49
C GLN A 53 -5.01 -16.01 3.80
N ALA A 54 -4.96 -16.04 2.47
CA ALA A 54 -4.37 -17.14 1.71
C ALA A 54 -2.92 -17.40 2.16
N GLN A 55 -2.10 -16.36 2.31
CA GLN A 55 -0.73 -16.52 2.81
C GLN A 55 -0.66 -17.07 4.24
N GLN A 56 -1.64 -16.77 5.09
CA GLN A 56 -1.73 -17.34 6.44
C GLN A 56 -2.09 -18.83 6.39
N TYR A 57 -3.06 -19.22 5.56
CA TYR A 57 -3.43 -20.61 5.35
C TYR A 57 -2.28 -21.43 4.76
N LEU A 58 -1.53 -20.86 3.81
CA LEU A 58 -0.32 -21.48 3.25
C LEU A 58 0.73 -21.75 4.34
N LYS A 59 0.96 -20.79 5.25
CA LYS A 59 1.88 -20.97 6.39
C LYS A 59 1.37 -21.98 7.41
N ALA A 60 0.06 -22.06 7.60
CA ALA A 60 -0.58 -23.03 8.48
C ALA A 60 -0.63 -24.45 7.87
N GLY A 61 -0.31 -24.60 6.58
CA GLY A 61 -0.44 -25.86 5.85
C GLY A 61 -1.88 -26.24 5.51
N ASP A 62 -2.80 -25.28 5.61
CA ASP A 62 -4.21 -25.45 5.23
C ASP A 62 -4.39 -25.11 3.75
N TRP A 63 -4.27 -26.14 2.91
CA TRP A 63 -4.41 -26.00 1.46
C TRP A 63 -5.85 -25.76 1.03
N ALA A 64 -6.83 -26.20 1.81
CA ALA A 64 -8.25 -25.99 1.51
C ALA A 64 -8.61 -24.52 1.71
N GLY A 65 -8.28 -23.96 2.88
CA GLY A 65 -8.49 -22.54 3.17
C GLY A 65 -7.70 -21.63 2.24
N TYR A 66 -6.49 -22.02 1.83
CA TYR A 66 -5.73 -21.30 0.79
C TYR A 66 -6.48 -21.25 -0.54
N GLY A 67 -7.03 -22.38 -1.00
CA GLY A 67 -7.79 -22.46 -2.24
C GLY A 67 -9.07 -21.62 -2.21
N GLU A 68 -9.80 -21.66 -1.09
CA GLU A 68 -11.00 -20.83 -0.90
C GLU A 68 -10.68 -19.33 -0.95
N GLU A 69 -9.62 -18.89 -0.28
CA GLU A 69 -9.20 -17.48 -0.33
C GLU A 69 -8.68 -17.08 -1.72
N LEU A 70 -8.10 -18.01 -2.48
CA LEU A 70 -7.65 -17.75 -3.85
C LEU A 70 -8.83 -17.57 -4.81
N GLU A 71 -9.88 -18.39 -4.68
CA GLU A 71 -11.13 -18.23 -5.43
C GLU A 71 -11.84 -16.91 -5.08
N ALA A 72 -11.89 -16.55 -3.80
CA ALA A 72 -12.44 -15.28 -3.36
C ALA A 72 -11.64 -14.08 -3.90
N LEU A 73 -10.30 -14.16 -3.86
CA LEU A 73 -9.43 -13.16 -4.48
C LEU A 73 -9.71 -13.01 -5.97
N LYS A 74 -9.84 -14.13 -6.70
CA LYS A 74 -10.15 -14.12 -8.12
C LYS A 74 -11.48 -13.39 -8.40
N ALA A 75 -12.53 -13.70 -7.65
CA ALA A 75 -13.83 -13.05 -7.81
C ALA A 75 -13.76 -11.52 -7.63
N VAL A 76 -12.98 -11.04 -6.66
CA VAL A 76 -12.79 -9.61 -6.40
C VAL A 76 -12.00 -8.94 -7.53
N LEU A 77 -10.99 -9.61 -8.08
CA LEU A 77 -10.22 -9.11 -9.21
C LEU A 77 -11.04 -9.09 -10.51
N ASP A 78 -11.88 -10.10 -10.74
CA ASP A 78 -12.80 -10.10 -11.88
C ASP A 78 -13.78 -8.91 -11.77
N ARG A 79 -14.35 -8.65 -10.58
CA ARG A 79 -15.19 -7.47 -10.33
C ARG A 79 -14.46 -6.15 -10.58
N LEU A 80 -13.20 -6.06 -10.15
CA LEU A 80 -12.35 -4.89 -10.38
C LEU A 80 -12.10 -4.69 -11.88
N ALA A 81 -11.85 -5.77 -12.62
CA ALA A 81 -11.66 -5.71 -14.05
C ALA A 81 -12.92 -5.25 -14.78
N GLU A 82 -14.10 -5.77 -14.42
CA GLU A 82 -15.39 -5.32 -14.98
C GLU A 82 -15.58 -3.80 -14.81
N LEU A 83 -15.36 -3.28 -13.59
CA LEU A 83 -15.48 -1.85 -13.29
C LEU A 83 -14.50 -0.96 -14.07
N VAL A 84 -13.29 -1.45 -14.34
CA VAL A 84 -12.27 -0.69 -15.08
C VAL A 84 -12.48 -0.79 -16.60
N THR A 85 -13.17 -1.82 -17.09
CA THR A 85 -13.42 -2.03 -18.53
C THR A 85 -14.73 -1.37 -19.00
N GLU A 86 -15.63 -1.01 -18.07
CA GLU A 86 -16.85 -0.25 -18.36
C GLU A 86 -16.64 1.29 -18.39
N GLU A 87 -15.42 1.79 -18.24
CA GLU A 87 -15.03 3.20 -18.53
C GLU A 87 -14.47 3.38 -19.96
#